data_AF-A0A5B7FV07-F1
#
_entry.id   AF-A0A5B7FV07-F1
#
_cell.length_a   1.000
_cell.length_b   1.000
_cell.length_c   1.000
_cell.angle_alpha   90.00
_cell.angle_beta   90.00
_cell.angle_gamma   90.00
#
_symmetry.space_group_name_H-M   'P 1'
#
loop_
_entity.id
_entity.type
_entity.pdbx_description
1 polymer ?
#
loop_
_entity_poly.entity_id
_entity_poly.type
_entity_poly.pdbx_seq_one_letter_code
_entity_poly.pdbx_strand_id
1 'polypeptide(L)'
;MEGHQMTEAGERIKNDEEQKEFFMGRVRERAAVVVKNLENLVTDEAGWLLSPKMTWVDVFTAAYLDQYVDMIDGLLEEAPKLQEILGRVRSLPAIQEWIEARPPLHEFETNEGL
;
A
#
# COMPACT_ATOMS: atom_id res chain seq x y z
N MET A 1 22.63 10.20 36.89
CA MET A 1 23.18 9.19 35.99
C MET A 1 22.07 8.83 35.03
N GLU A 2 21.91 9.71 34.02
CA GLU A 2 22.13 9.40 32.59
C GLU A 2 20.91 8.63 32.06
N GLY A 3 19.86 9.33 31.62
CA GLY A 3 19.92 10.13 30.41
C GLY A 3 20.10 9.18 29.22
N HIS A 4 19.15 8.28 29.00
CA HIS A 4 19.14 7.44 27.80
C HIS A 4 19.12 8.37 26.59
N GLN A 5 20.27 8.46 25.93
CA GLN A 5 20.42 9.13 24.67
C GLN A 5 19.42 8.50 23.70
N MET A 6 18.41 9.30 23.33
CA MET A 6 17.67 9.10 22.09
C MET A 6 18.72 9.05 20.99
N THR A 7 19.03 7.83 20.54
CA THR A 7 19.94 7.59 19.43
C THR A 7 19.45 8.38 18.22
N GLU A 8 20.39 8.98 17.48
CA GLU A 8 20.23 9.79 16.25
C GLU A 8 19.23 9.25 15.20
N ALA A 9 18.79 8.00 15.31
CA ALA A 9 17.69 7.43 14.54
C ALA A 9 16.33 8.13 14.78
N GLY A 10 16.10 8.72 15.97
CA GLY A 10 14.85 9.40 16.32
C GLY A 10 14.68 10.81 15.71
N GLU A 11 15.73 11.39 15.14
CA GLU A 11 15.70 12.73 14.51
C GLU A 11 15.47 12.71 12.99
N ARG A 12 15.41 11.52 12.37
CA ARG A 12 15.55 11.44 10.90
C ARG A 12 14.35 11.86 10.06
N ILE A 13 13.14 12.01 10.62
CA ILE A 13 11.94 12.25 9.80
C ILE A 13 10.90 13.03 10.59
N LYS A 14 11.19 14.27 10.98
CA LYS A 14 10.14 15.25 11.26
C LYS A 14 10.38 16.47 10.38
N ASN A 15 9.48 16.71 9.43
CA ASN A 15 9.36 17.95 8.65
C ASN A 15 10.47 18.28 7.64
N ASP A 16 11.05 17.30 6.96
CA ASP A 16 11.83 17.60 5.75
C ASP A 16 10.88 17.59 4.53
N GLU A 17 10.24 18.75 4.28
CA GLU A 17 9.37 18.96 3.10
C GLU A 17 10.09 18.64 1.79
N GLU A 18 11.41 18.82 1.73
CA GLU A 18 12.24 18.51 0.57
C GLU A 18 12.34 16.99 0.37
N GLN A 19 12.55 16.22 1.43
CA GLN A 19 12.51 14.76 1.36
C GLN A 19 11.11 14.24 1.01
N LYS A 20 10.05 14.79 1.60
CA LYS A 20 8.68 14.39 1.30
C LYS A 20 8.36 14.61 -0.18
N GLU A 21 8.70 15.80 -0.71
CA GLU A 21 8.47 16.10 -2.13
C GLU A 21 9.36 15.26 -3.05
N PHE A 22 10.61 14.97 -2.64
CA PHE A 22 11.49 14.06 -3.37
C PHE A 22 10.89 12.64 -3.49
N PHE A 23 10.42 12.06 -2.38
CA PHE A 23 9.80 10.73 -2.40
C PHE A 23 8.47 10.73 -3.16
N MET A 24 7.60 11.71 -2.92
CA MET A 24 6.32 11.82 -3.62
C MET A 24 6.49 12.08 -5.12
N GLY A 25 7.50 12.84 -5.53
CA GLY A 25 7.85 13.03 -6.93
C GLY A 25 8.17 11.70 -7.62
N ARG A 26 8.98 10.84 -6.98
CA ARG A 26 9.28 9.50 -7.50
C ARG A 26 8.07 8.57 -7.53
N VAL A 27 7.17 8.69 -6.56
CA VAL A 27 5.92 7.93 -6.53
C VAL A 27 5.04 8.35 -7.70
N ARG A 28 4.80 9.66 -7.90
CA ARG A 28 3.99 10.19 -9.01
C ARG A 28 4.55 9.79 -10.39
N GLU A 29 5.87 9.81 -10.55
CA GLU A 29 6.53 9.41 -11.81
C GLU A 29 6.33 7.92 -12.14
N ARG A 30 6.33 7.06 -11.13
CA ARG A 30 6.40 5.60 -11.33
C ARG A 30 5.07 4.89 -11.11
N ALA A 31 4.15 5.47 -10.34
CA ALA A 31 2.90 4.84 -9.93
C ALA A 31 2.11 4.31 -11.14
N ALA A 32 1.89 5.15 -12.15
CA ALA A 32 1.17 4.75 -13.36
C ALA A 32 1.83 3.56 -14.09
N VAL A 33 3.17 3.56 -14.19
CA VAL A 33 3.91 2.47 -14.84
C VAL A 33 3.82 1.18 -14.01
N VAL A 34 3.94 1.28 -12.68
CA VAL A 34 3.85 0.12 -11.78
C VAL A 34 2.44 -0.47 -11.82
N VAL A 35 1.40 0.37 -11.70
CA VAL A 35 0.00 -0.05 -11.80
C VAL A 35 -0.28 -0.74 -13.13
N LYS A 36 0.13 -0.12 -14.25
CA LYS A 36 -0.03 -0.72 -15.58
C LYS A 36 0.69 -2.07 -15.71
N ASN A 37 1.89 -2.19 -15.15
CA ASN A 37 2.62 -3.46 -15.17
C ASN A 37 1.92 -4.53 -14.33
N LEU A 38 1.43 -4.19 -13.14
CA LEU A 38 0.67 -5.11 -12.29
C LEU A 38 -0.65 -5.54 -12.93
N GLU A 39 -1.38 -4.63 -13.56
CA GLU A 39 -2.60 -4.91 -14.34
C GLU A 39 -2.35 -5.96 -15.43
N ASN A 40 -1.21 -5.86 -16.13
CA ASN A 40 -0.82 -6.81 -17.17
C ASN A 40 -0.35 -8.17 -16.62
N LEU A 41 -0.01 -8.27 -15.33
CA LEU A 41 0.39 -9.53 -14.69
C LEU A 41 -0.80 -10.36 -14.19
N VAL A 42 -2.00 -9.78 -14.20
CA VAL A 42 -3.22 -10.51 -13.82
C VAL A 42 -3.55 -11.53 -14.90
N THR A 43 -3.59 -12.80 -14.50
CA THR A 43 -3.84 -13.93 -15.40
C THR A 43 -5.29 -13.93 -15.90
N ASP A 44 -5.48 -14.18 -17.19
CA ASP A 44 -6.81 -14.12 -17.82
C ASP A 44 -7.74 -15.29 -17.41
N GLU A 45 -7.18 -16.41 -16.94
CA GLU A 45 -7.97 -17.61 -16.62
C GLU A 45 -8.68 -17.52 -15.27
N ALA A 46 -8.04 -16.94 -14.25
CA ALA A 46 -8.53 -16.95 -12.87
C ALA A 46 -8.61 -15.56 -12.21
N GLY A 47 -8.05 -14.53 -12.85
CA GLY A 47 -8.02 -13.17 -12.32
C GLY A 47 -7.15 -13.01 -11.08
N TRP A 48 -6.08 -13.80 -10.97
CA TRP A 48 -5.06 -13.67 -9.92
C TRP A 48 -3.70 -13.31 -10.52
N LEU A 49 -2.82 -12.71 -9.71
CA LEU A 49 -1.47 -12.36 -10.11
C LEU A 49 -0.60 -13.61 -10.27
N LEU A 50 0.08 -13.71 -11.43
CA LEU A 50 1.16 -14.67 -11.71
C LEU A 50 0.79 -16.17 -11.67
N SER A 51 -0.41 -16.54 -11.26
CA SER A 51 -0.84 -17.91 -10.99
C SER A 51 -2.35 -18.07 -11.22
N PRO A 52 -2.84 -19.25 -11.67
CA PRO A 52 -4.28 -19.55 -11.74
C PRO A 52 -4.98 -19.65 -10.37
N LYS A 53 -4.23 -19.57 -9.28
CA LYS A 53 -4.71 -19.62 -7.90
C LYS A 53 -4.17 -18.45 -7.11
N MET A 54 -4.97 -17.97 -6.16
CA MET A 54 -4.56 -16.94 -5.19
C MET A 54 -3.28 -17.38 -4.47
N THR A 55 -2.36 -16.45 -4.35
CA THR A 55 -1.12 -16.59 -3.58
C THR A 55 -0.98 -15.43 -2.61
N TRP A 56 0.07 -15.46 -1.80
CA TRP A 56 0.40 -14.33 -0.92
C TRP A 56 0.67 -13.03 -1.70
N VAL A 57 1.01 -13.12 -3.00
CA VAL A 57 1.25 -11.95 -3.87
C VAL A 57 -0.03 -11.14 -4.04
N ASP A 58 -1.18 -11.80 -4.23
CA ASP A 58 -2.48 -11.11 -4.36
C ASP A 58 -2.83 -10.34 -3.08
N VAL A 59 -2.60 -10.97 -1.92
CA VAL A 59 -2.84 -10.35 -0.60
C VAL A 59 -1.90 -9.18 -0.36
N PHE A 60 -0.62 -9.36 -0.65
CA PHE A 60 0.40 -8.32 -0.53
C PHE A 60 0.07 -7.13 -1.43
N THR A 61 -0.23 -7.36 -2.71
CA THR A 61 -0.59 -6.30 -3.64
C THR A 61 -1.87 -5.59 -3.20
N ALA A 62 -2.91 -6.32 -2.81
CA ALA A 62 -4.15 -5.71 -2.33
C ALA A 62 -3.94 -4.82 -1.10
N ALA A 63 -3.11 -5.24 -0.13
CA ALA A 63 -2.82 -4.44 1.06
C ALA A 63 -2.14 -3.10 0.71
N TYR A 64 -1.17 -3.12 -0.20
CA TYR A 64 -0.53 -1.88 -0.65
C TYR A 64 -1.44 -1.02 -1.52
N LEU A 65 -2.25 -1.63 -2.38
CA LEU A 65 -3.23 -0.89 -3.17
C LEU A 65 -4.23 -0.16 -2.26
N ASP A 66 -4.75 -0.84 -1.23
CA ASP A 66 -5.67 -0.26 -0.23
C ASP A 66 -5.06 0.97 0.46
N GLN A 67 -3.75 0.95 0.74
CA GLN A 67 -3.05 2.10 1.31
C GLN A 67 -2.81 3.22 0.28
N TYR A 68 -2.43 2.88 -0.95
CA TYR A 68 -2.04 3.89 -1.95
C TYR A 68 -3.24 4.59 -2.62
N VAL A 69 -4.41 3.95 -2.71
CA VAL A 69 -5.60 4.58 -3.30
C VAL A 69 -6.06 5.81 -2.51
N ASP A 70 -5.83 5.82 -1.19
CA ASP A 70 -6.15 6.96 -0.34
C ASP A 70 -5.11 8.09 -0.45
N MET A 71 -3.90 7.79 -0.95
CA MET A 71 -2.80 8.74 -1.06
C MET A 71 -2.59 9.31 -2.47
N ILE A 72 -3.09 8.62 -3.50
CA ILE A 72 -2.86 8.96 -4.91
C ILE A 72 -4.21 8.94 -5.63
N ASP A 73 -4.73 10.14 -5.90
CA ASP A 73 -5.96 10.31 -6.67
C ASP A 73 -5.87 9.60 -8.03
N GLY A 74 -6.90 8.84 -8.35
CA GLY A 74 -7.03 8.16 -9.64
C GLY A 74 -6.09 6.98 -9.87
N LEU A 75 -5.35 6.51 -8.84
CA LEU A 75 -4.32 5.47 -8.98
C LEU A 75 -4.78 4.22 -9.75
N LEU A 76 -6.02 3.79 -9.54
CA LEU A 76 -6.57 2.57 -10.13
C LEU A 76 -7.63 2.83 -11.21
N GLU A 77 -7.83 4.06 -11.67
CA GLU A 77 -8.90 4.40 -12.64
C GLU A 77 -8.79 3.59 -13.94
N GLU A 78 -7.56 3.35 -14.41
CA GLU A 78 -7.28 2.59 -15.63
C GLU A 78 -6.87 1.13 -15.37
N ALA A 79 -7.06 0.61 -14.16
CA ALA A 79 -6.61 -0.72 -13.74
C ALA A 79 -7.75 -1.59 -13.17
N PRO A 80 -8.74 -1.98 -14.00
CA PRO A 80 -9.92 -2.71 -13.56
C PRO A 80 -9.62 -4.10 -12.98
N LYS A 81 -8.61 -4.84 -13.49
CA LYS A 81 -8.25 -6.14 -12.94
C LYS A 81 -7.64 -6.01 -11.54
N LEU A 82 -6.86 -4.97 -11.28
CA LEU A 82 -6.35 -4.67 -9.94
C LEU A 82 -7.45 -4.22 -8.98
N GLN A 83 -8.44 -3.45 -9.44
CA GLN A 83 -9.63 -3.15 -8.63
C GLN A 83 -10.38 -4.44 -8.25
N GLU A 84 -10.51 -5.38 -9.19
CA GLU A 84 -11.12 -6.69 -8.93
C GLU A 84 -10.33 -7.50 -7.89
N ILE A 85 -8.99 -7.57 -8.02
CA ILE A 85 -8.13 -8.23 -7.04
C ILE A 85 -8.31 -7.63 -5.65
N LEU A 86 -8.27 -6.30 -5.55
CA LEU A 86 -8.47 -5.60 -4.28
C LEU A 86 -9.82 -5.98 -3.65
N GLY A 87 -10.90 -5.94 -4.44
CA GLY A 87 -12.24 -6.31 -3.99
C GLY A 87 -12.33 -7.78 -3.55
N ARG A 88 -11.76 -8.70 -4.34
CA ARG A 88 -11.77 -10.14 -4.06
C ARG A 88 -11.00 -10.49 -2.79
N VAL A 89 -9.80 -9.94 -2.62
CA VAL A 89 -9.00 -10.14 -1.40
C VAL A 89 -9.71 -9.58 -0.17
N ARG A 90 -10.26 -8.36 -0.27
CA ARG A 90 -11.04 -7.75 0.82
C ARG A 90 -12.33 -8.51 1.14
N SER A 91 -12.82 -9.33 0.23
CA SER A 91 -14.02 -10.15 0.42
C SER A 91 -13.73 -11.53 1.04
N LEU A 92 -12.45 -11.87 1.26
CA LEU A 92 -12.09 -13.12 1.93
C LEU A 92 -12.55 -13.07 3.40
N PRO A 93 -13.25 -14.09 3.93
CA PRO A 93 -13.81 -14.05 5.28
C PRO A 93 -12.80 -13.71 6.37
N ALA A 94 -11.61 -14.31 6.33
CA ALA A 94 -10.55 -14.04 7.31
C ALA A 94 -9.98 -12.61 7.21
N ILE A 95 -9.97 -12.03 5.99
CA ILE A 95 -9.51 -10.65 5.78
C ILE A 95 -10.59 -9.67 6.24
N GLN A 96 -11.88 -9.95 5.97
CA GLN A 96 -12.99 -9.14 6.48
C GLN A 96 -13.00 -9.12 8.01
N GLU A 97 -12.93 -10.30 8.63
CA GLU A 97 -12.87 -10.42 10.09
C GLU A 97 -11.70 -9.63 10.68
N TRP A 98 -10.52 -9.70 10.03
CA TRP A 98 -9.37 -8.88 10.43
C TRP A 98 -9.61 -7.38 10.23
N ILE A 99 -10.16 -6.93 9.10
CA ILE A 99 -10.44 -5.51 8.85
C ILE A 99 -11.42 -4.95 9.87
N GLU A 100 -12.41 -5.73 10.30
CA GLU A 100 -13.39 -5.34 11.32
C GLU A 100 -12.78 -5.31 12.73
N ALA A 101 -11.87 -6.23 13.05
CA ALA A 101 -11.30 -6.39 14.38
C ALA A 101 -9.94 -5.69 14.58
N ARG A 102 -9.25 -5.28 13.51
CA ARG A 102 -7.89 -4.72 13.61
C ARG A 102 -7.91 -3.43 14.45
N PRO A 103 -6.88 -3.20 15.28
CA PRO A 103 -6.72 -1.92 15.95
C PRO A 103 -6.72 -0.76 14.97
N PRO A 104 -7.08 0.45 15.40
CA PRO A 104 -6.78 1.64 14.62
C PRO A 104 -5.28 1.68 14.31
N LEU A 105 -4.93 2.33 13.20
CA LEU A 105 -3.55 2.55 12.80
C LEU A 105 -2.72 3.04 13.99
N HIS A 106 -1.51 2.51 14.14
CA HIS A 106 -0.62 2.99 15.18
C HIS A 106 -0.36 4.49 14.98
N GLU A 107 -0.01 5.24 16.03
CA GLU A 107 0.34 6.67 15.91
C GLU A 107 1.45 6.97 14.89
N PHE A 108 2.24 5.97 14.49
CA PHE A 108 3.28 6.08 13.46
C PHE A 108 2.73 5.97 12.03
N GLU A 109 1.51 5.44 11.88
CA GLU A 109 0.86 5.14 10.62
C GLU A 109 -0.30 6.10 10.33
N THR A 110 -0.64 6.98 11.28
CA THR A 110 -1.61 8.07 11.04
C THR A 110 -0.96 9.20 10.26
N ASN A 111 -1.77 10.09 9.68
CA ASN A 111 -1.29 11.32 9.03
C ASN A 111 -0.56 12.29 9.99
N GLU A 112 -0.56 12.00 11.29
CA GLU A 112 0.15 12.73 12.35
C GLU A 112 1.52 12.09 12.67
N GLY A 113 1.78 10.87 12.15
CA GLY A 113 2.90 10.00 12.47
C GLY A 113 4.15 10.12 11.58
N LEU A 114 4.17 11.05 10.63
CA LEU A 114 5.32 11.44 9.82
C LEU A 114 5.45 12.97 9.76
#